data_AF-A0A246L0Y7-F1
#
_entry.id   AF-A0A246L0Y7-F1
#
_cell.length_a   1.000
_cell.length_b   1.000
_cell.length_c   1.000
_cell.angle_alpha   90.00
_cell.angle_beta   90.00
_cell.angle_gamma   90.00
#
_symmetry.space_group_name_H-M   'P 1'
#
loop_
_entity.id
_entity.type
_entity.pdbx_description
1 polymer ?
#
loop_
_entity_poly.entity_id
_entity_poly.type
_entity_poly.pdbx_seq_one_letter_code
_entity_poly.pdbx_strand_id
1 'polypeptide(L)'
;MGEIFSGLDRALASQWAMMIGAVTYFALVFSATVVTARRRRERQTRLKRAVSIGLVNGQITGVDDLVNIYRGVTNASDDDISYKLGVTKILRSLLVTLASNSEAGRPETELRAKIKRLLAEIQQQTPFADVPAAERNLILDAREFIERNELNAAKQKIGDLAGLIEARNEAYTKLQSANKWSVPLAIVGLILTVVFGVASIIG
;
A
#
# COMPACT_ATOMS: atom_id res chain seq x y z
N MET A 1 42.69 -44.58 16.15
CA MET A 1 41.21 -44.49 16.33
C MET A 1 40.73 -43.17 16.96
N GLY A 2 41.59 -42.23 17.36
CA GLY A 2 41.17 -40.95 17.96
C GLY A 2 40.86 -39.81 16.96
N GLU A 3 41.46 -39.81 15.77
CA GLU A 3 41.28 -38.69 14.82
C GLU A 3 39.97 -38.73 14.03
N ILE A 4 39.46 -39.93 13.71
CA ILE A 4 38.21 -40.13 12.93
C ILE A 4 36.98 -39.64 13.73
N PHE A 5 36.97 -39.84 15.04
CA PHE A 5 35.89 -39.37 15.93
C PHE A 5 35.87 -37.83 16.03
N SER A 6 37.04 -37.18 16.05
CA SER A 6 37.15 -35.71 16.14
C SER A 6 36.70 -34.97 14.88
N GLY A 7 36.71 -35.63 13.71
CA GLY A 7 36.24 -35.07 12.44
C GLY A 7 34.72 -35.13 12.31
N LEU A 8 34.11 -36.21 12.81
CA LEU A 8 32.66 -36.42 12.81
C LEU A 8 31.95 -35.40 13.71
N ASP A 9 32.49 -35.15 14.91
CA ASP A 9 31.95 -34.16 15.85
C ASP A 9 32.02 -32.72 15.32
N ARG A 10 33.10 -32.37 14.60
CA ARG A 10 33.25 -31.05 13.97
C ARG A 10 32.32 -30.86 12.77
N ALA A 11 32.12 -31.91 11.97
CA ALA A 11 31.17 -31.89 10.86
C ALA A 11 29.73 -31.72 11.37
N LEU A 12 29.33 -32.48 12.39
CA LEU A 12 28.02 -32.35 13.03
C LEU A 12 27.83 -30.95 13.64
N ALA A 13 28.82 -30.43 14.38
CA ALA A 13 28.75 -29.08 14.94
C ALA A 13 28.59 -27.99 13.87
N SER A 14 29.27 -28.13 12.72
CA SER A 14 29.13 -27.19 11.60
C SER A 14 27.74 -27.24 10.95
N GLN A 15 27.15 -28.43 10.81
CA GLN A 15 25.80 -28.61 10.27
C GLN A 15 24.74 -28.01 11.21
N TRP A 16 24.84 -28.26 12.52
CA TRP A 16 23.97 -27.64 13.51
C TRP A 16 24.08 -26.11 13.52
N ALA A 17 25.30 -25.56 13.42
CA ALA A 17 25.52 -24.13 13.34
C ALA A 17 24.88 -23.50 12.08
N MET A 18 24.99 -24.16 10.93
CA MET A 18 24.34 -23.72 9.68
C MET A 18 22.81 -23.77 9.78
N MET A 19 22.25 -24.84 10.36
CA MET A 19 20.81 -24.97 10.57
C MET A 19 20.26 -23.88 11.50
N ILE A 20 20.94 -23.63 12.62
CA ILE A 20 20.57 -22.56 13.55
C ILE A 20 20.65 -21.19 12.88
N GLY A 21 21.69 -20.94 12.08
CA GLY A 21 21.85 -19.72 11.29
C GLY A 21 20.72 -19.51 10.28
N ALA A 22 20.30 -20.56 9.57
CA ALA A 22 19.20 -20.50 8.61
C ALA A 22 17.85 -20.21 9.28
N VAL A 23 17.56 -20.88 10.40
CA VAL A 23 16.31 -20.68 11.17
C VAL A 23 16.24 -19.28 11.75
N THR A 24 17.34 -18.78 12.33
CA THR A 24 17.39 -17.43 12.91
C THR A 24 17.23 -16.35 11.84
N TYR A 25 17.87 -16.49 10.68
CA TYR A 25 17.68 -15.58 9.54
C TYR A 25 16.23 -15.55 9.06
N PHE A 26 15.61 -16.73 8.87
CA PHE A 26 14.22 -16.82 8.42
C PHE A 26 13.26 -16.19 9.44
N ALA A 27 13.46 -16.45 10.74
CA ALA A 27 12.67 -15.85 11.80
C ALA A 27 12.80 -14.31 11.83
N LEU A 28 14.01 -13.76 11.62
CA LEU A 28 14.23 -12.32 11.55
C LEU A 28 13.52 -11.69 10.35
N VAL A 29 13.64 -12.27 9.15
CA VAL A 29 12.98 -11.74 7.94
C VAL A 29 11.46 -11.84 8.05
N PHE A 30 10.94 -12.98 8.53
CA PHE A 30 9.52 -13.16 8.74
C PHE A 30 8.96 -12.16 9.77
N SER A 31 9.64 -12.01 10.91
CA SER A 31 9.23 -11.06 11.94
C SER A 31 9.26 -9.62 11.43
N ALA A 32 10.28 -9.21 10.68
CA ALA A 32 10.34 -7.89 10.06
C ALA A 32 9.18 -7.65 9.09
N THR A 33 8.85 -8.64 8.26
CA THR A 33 7.76 -8.55 7.28
C THR A 33 6.39 -8.46 7.96
N VAL A 34 6.15 -9.26 9.00
CA VAL A 34 4.91 -9.22 9.78
C VAL A 34 4.79 -7.91 10.58
N VAL A 35 5.87 -7.49 11.24
CA VAL A 35 5.90 -6.25 12.03
C VAL A 35 5.65 -5.03 11.14
N THR A 36 6.26 -4.95 9.97
CA THR A 36 6.03 -3.85 9.02
C THR A 36 4.60 -3.83 8.49
N ALA A 37 4.04 -4.99 8.13
CA ALA A 37 2.64 -5.10 7.71
C ALA A 37 1.67 -4.68 8.83
N ARG A 38 1.92 -5.12 10.08
CA ARG A 38 1.13 -4.76 11.25
C ARG A 38 1.19 -3.27 11.55
N ARG A 39 2.39 -2.67 11.57
CA ARG A 39 2.60 -1.23 11.74
C ARG A 39 1.84 -0.42 10.69
N ARG A 40 1.84 -0.86 9.42
CA ARG A 40 1.07 -0.19 8.34
C ARG A 40 -0.44 -0.22 8.61
N ARG A 41 -0.98 -1.36 9.03
CA ARG A 41 -2.41 -1.49 9.38
C ARG A 41 -2.77 -0.62 10.58
N GLU A 42 -1.97 -0.65 11.64
CA GLU A 42 -2.19 0.16 12.83
C GLU A 42 -2.16 1.66 12.52
N ARG A 43 -1.22 2.13 11.68
CA ARG A 43 -1.18 3.53 11.22
C ARG A 43 -2.45 3.91 10.45
N GLN A 44 -2.92 3.08 9.53
CA GLN A 44 -4.15 3.35 8.80
C GLN A 44 -5.38 3.43 9.72
N THR A 45 -5.48 2.53 10.69
CA THR A 45 -6.59 2.54 11.66
C THR A 45 -6.54 3.78 12.55
N ARG A 46 -5.36 4.15 13.08
CA ARG A 46 -5.17 5.36 13.88
C ARG A 46 -5.54 6.61 13.09
N LEU A 47 -5.10 6.68 11.83
CA LEU A 47 -5.38 7.79 10.93
C LEU A 47 -6.88 7.94 10.64
N LYS A 48 -7.55 6.84 10.27
CA LYS A 48 -9.01 6.84 10.07
C LYS A 48 -9.75 7.29 11.32
N ARG A 49 -9.35 6.77 12.49
CA ARG A 49 -9.97 7.13 13.77
C ARG A 49 -9.76 8.61 14.12
N ALA A 50 -8.54 9.12 13.97
CA ALA A 50 -8.23 10.53 14.22
C ALA A 50 -9.04 11.46 13.31
N VAL A 51 -9.13 11.14 12.01
CA VAL A 51 -9.91 11.90 11.04
C VAL A 51 -11.42 11.84 11.36
N SER A 52 -11.96 10.66 11.66
CA SER A 52 -13.37 10.52 12.03
C SER A 52 -13.73 11.30 13.30
N ILE A 53 -12.94 11.17 14.36
CA ILE A 53 -13.17 11.89 15.63
C ILE A 53 -13.02 13.40 15.42
N GLY A 54 -11.97 13.83 14.71
CA GLY A 54 -11.74 15.25 14.45
C GLY A 54 -12.85 15.91 13.61
N LEU A 55 -13.42 15.19 12.63
CA LEU A 55 -14.55 15.68 11.83
C LEU A 55 -15.87 15.76 12.63
N VAL A 56 -16.12 14.77 13.48
CA VAL A 56 -17.32 14.75 14.34
C VAL A 56 -17.24 15.86 15.39
N ASN A 57 -16.09 16.02 16.04
CA ASN A 57 -15.89 17.02 17.09
C ASN A 57 -15.67 18.45 16.57
N GLY A 58 -15.65 18.64 15.24
CA GLY A 58 -15.43 19.96 14.63
C GLY A 58 -14.00 20.49 14.76
N GLN A 59 -13.04 19.64 15.11
CA GLN A 59 -11.61 19.98 15.18
C GLN A 59 -10.95 19.99 13.80
N ILE A 60 -11.56 19.32 12.82
CA ILE A 60 -11.14 19.33 11.41
C ILE A 60 -12.18 20.15 10.65
N THR A 61 -11.78 21.36 10.27
CA THR A 61 -12.67 22.32 9.59
C THR A 61 -12.29 22.50 8.13
N GLY A 62 -11.02 22.31 7.79
CA GLY A 62 -10.49 22.51 6.45
C GLY A 62 -9.52 21.42 6.00
N VAL A 63 -9.05 21.57 4.76
CA VAL A 63 -8.08 20.67 4.14
C VAL A 63 -6.74 20.68 4.88
N ASP A 64 -6.32 21.83 5.41
CA ASP A 64 -5.03 21.95 6.10
C ASP A 64 -4.97 21.16 7.41
N ASP A 65 -6.07 21.12 8.18
CA ASP A 65 -6.20 20.30 9.38
C ASP A 65 -6.01 18.81 9.05
N LEU A 66 -6.62 18.35 7.94
CA LEU A 66 -6.48 16.98 7.44
C LEU A 66 -5.03 16.67 7.03
N VAL A 67 -4.39 17.61 6.35
CA VAL A 67 -2.99 17.48 5.91
C VAL A 67 -2.07 17.38 7.13
N ASN A 68 -2.28 18.19 8.16
CA ASN A 68 -1.49 18.16 9.39
C ASN A 68 -1.65 16.84 10.14
N ILE A 69 -2.87 16.33 10.27
CA ILE A 69 -3.12 15.00 10.86
C ILE A 69 -2.46 13.90 10.03
N TYR A 70 -2.58 13.97 8.70
CA TYR A 70 -1.96 13.01 7.80
C TYR A 70 -0.44 12.99 7.98
N ARG A 71 0.21 14.16 7.96
CA ARG A 71 1.66 14.31 8.15
C ARG A 71 2.09 13.79 9.53
N GLY A 72 1.36 14.15 10.59
CA GLY A 72 1.66 13.74 11.96
C GLY A 72 1.54 12.23 12.20
N VAL A 73 0.67 11.52 11.48
CA VAL A 73 0.53 10.05 11.62
C VAL A 73 1.47 9.29 10.67
N THR A 74 1.77 9.85 9.50
CA THR A 74 2.60 9.19 8.49
C THR A 74 4.09 9.48 8.62
N ASN A 75 4.47 10.54 9.35
CA ASN A 75 5.81 11.11 9.37
C ASN A 75 6.33 11.42 7.96
N ALA A 76 5.45 11.87 7.06
CA ALA A 76 5.82 12.25 5.70
C ALA A 76 6.65 13.54 5.71
N SER A 77 7.78 13.56 4.99
CA SER A 77 8.61 14.75 4.76
C SER A 77 7.98 15.72 3.75
N ASP A 78 8.38 16.99 3.76
CA ASP A 78 7.77 18.05 2.93
C ASP A 78 7.87 17.82 1.40
N ASP A 79 8.79 16.95 0.94
CA ASP A 79 8.96 16.60 -0.48
C ASP A 79 7.86 15.67 -1.04
N ASP A 80 6.95 15.18 -0.20
CA ASP A 80 5.97 14.18 -0.61
C ASP A 80 4.76 14.83 -1.28
N ILE A 81 4.87 15.13 -2.59
CA ILE A 81 3.79 15.60 -3.50
C ILE A 81 2.52 14.71 -3.42
N SER A 82 2.60 13.57 -2.73
CA SER A 82 1.55 12.57 -2.48
C SER A 82 0.68 12.78 -1.22
N TYR A 83 0.85 13.84 -0.42
CA TYR A 83 0.04 13.98 0.82
C TYR A 83 -1.46 14.22 0.54
N LYS A 84 -1.81 15.04 -0.46
CA LYS A 84 -3.22 15.29 -0.84
C LYS A 84 -3.90 14.03 -1.41
N LEU A 85 -3.14 13.20 -2.15
CA LEU A 85 -3.57 11.88 -2.60
C LEU A 85 -3.88 10.97 -1.41
N GLY A 86 -2.99 10.95 -0.41
CA GLY A 86 -3.15 10.21 0.83
C GLY A 86 -4.43 10.61 1.59
N VAL A 87 -4.63 11.91 1.80
CA VAL A 87 -5.84 12.47 2.43
C VAL A 87 -7.10 12.08 1.65
N THR A 88 -7.09 12.26 0.33
CA THR A 88 -8.23 11.91 -0.54
C THR A 88 -8.60 10.44 -0.43
N LYS A 89 -7.59 9.54 -0.40
CA LYS A 89 -7.79 8.10 -0.26
C LYS A 89 -8.45 7.75 1.08
N ILE A 90 -8.07 8.43 2.17
CA ILE A 90 -8.65 8.21 3.50
C ILE A 90 -10.10 8.65 3.53
N LEU A 91 -10.39 9.87 3.05
CA LEU A 91 -11.75 10.41 2.98
C LEU A 91 -12.69 9.51 2.17
N ARG A 92 -12.25 9.03 1.00
CA ARG A 92 -13.02 8.08 0.20
C ARG A 92 -13.21 6.73 0.90
N SER A 93 -12.18 6.22 1.57
CA SER A 93 -12.31 5.00 2.37
C SER A 93 -13.31 5.15 3.52
N LEU A 94 -13.37 6.34 4.15
CA LEU A 94 -14.37 6.65 5.17
C LEU A 94 -15.77 6.67 4.56
N LEU A 95 -15.97 7.30 3.40
CA LEU A 95 -17.26 7.27 2.69
C LEU A 95 -17.73 5.83 2.40
N VAL A 96 -16.83 4.95 1.94
CA VAL A 96 -17.16 3.54 1.73
C VAL A 96 -17.55 2.87 3.04
N THR A 97 -16.80 3.12 4.12
CA THR A 97 -17.09 2.54 5.44
C THR A 97 -18.47 2.97 5.96
N LEU A 98 -18.81 4.26 5.79
CA LEU A 98 -20.12 4.82 6.11
C LEU A 98 -21.24 4.38 5.16
N ALA A 99 -20.91 3.83 4.00
CA ALA A 99 -21.89 3.26 3.07
C ALA A 99 -22.17 1.78 3.39
N SER A 100 -21.16 1.06 3.89
CA SER A 100 -21.26 -0.36 4.24
C SER A 100 -21.91 -0.62 5.61
N ASN A 101 -21.85 0.35 6.53
CA ASN A 101 -22.35 0.22 7.91
C ASN A 101 -23.73 0.87 8.14
N SER A 102 -24.48 1.18 7.08
CA SER A 102 -25.69 2.00 7.18
C SER A 102 -26.85 1.28 7.87
N GLU A 103 -26.90 1.34 9.20
CA GLU A 103 -28.16 1.48 9.92
C GLU A 103 -28.48 2.97 10.03
N ALA A 104 -29.68 3.37 9.60
CA ALA A 104 -30.07 4.75 9.40
C ALA A 104 -29.99 5.60 10.68
N GLY A 105 -28.91 6.39 10.81
CA GLY A 105 -28.73 7.38 11.87
C GLY A 105 -28.35 8.77 11.34
N ARG A 106 -28.97 9.83 11.89
CA ARG A 106 -28.70 11.25 11.57
C ARG A 106 -27.23 11.72 11.68
N PRO A 107 -26.37 11.24 12.59
CA PRO A 107 -24.97 11.70 12.64
C PRO A 107 -24.12 11.20 11.45
N GLU A 108 -24.55 10.13 10.78
CA GLU A 108 -23.82 9.55 9.64
C GLU A 108 -23.98 10.39 8.36
N THR A 109 -25.15 11.03 8.18
CA THR A 109 -25.44 11.89 7.03
C THR A 109 -24.68 13.21 7.08
N GLU A 110 -24.54 13.83 8.27
CA GLU A 110 -23.74 15.05 8.46
C GLU A 110 -22.25 14.81 8.23
N LEU A 111 -21.70 13.72 8.77
CA LEU A 111 -20.31 13.34 8.56
C LEU A 111 -20.03 13.08 7.08
N ARG A 112 -20.94 12.38 6.39
CA ARG A 112 -20.86 12.14 4.95
C ARG A 112 -20.87 13.45 4.15
N ALA A 113 -21.71 14.42 4.53
CA ALA A 113 -21.75 15.75 3.90
C ALA A 113 -20.45 16.53 4.12
N LYS A 114 -19.89 16.54 5.34
CA LYS A 114 -18.59 17.16 5.64
C LYS A 114 -17.46 16.56 4.80
N ILE A 115 -17.39 15.22 4.71
CA ILE A 115 -16.37 14.54 3.91
C ILE A 115 -16.50 14.92 2.43
N LYS A 116 -17.72 14.95 1.87
CA LYS A 116 -17.95 15.37 0.47
C LYS A 116 -17.51 16.82 0.22
N ARG A 117 -17.79 17.73 1.15
CA ARG A 117 -17.35 19.13 1.05
C ARG A 117 -15.83 19.25 1.00
N LEU A 118 -15.14 18.55 1.90
CA LEU A 118 -13.67 18.56 1.94
C LEU A 118 -13.05 17.95 0.67
N LEU A 119 -13.65 16.89 0.12
CA LEU A 119 -13.22 16.33 -1.17
C LEU A 119 -13.39 17.33 -2.32
N ALA A 120 -14.50 18.07 -2.35
CA ALA A 120 -14.73 19.11 -3.35
C ALA A 120 -13.69 20.25 -3.24
N GLU A 121 -13.37 20.66 -2.01
CA GLU A 121 -12.36 21.67 -1.73
C GLU A 121 -10.96 21.23 -2.19
N ILE A 122 -10.57 19.97 -1.90
CA ILE A 122 -9.32 19.39 -2.40
C ILE A 122 -9.29 19.39 -3.94
N GLN A 123 -10.40 19.03 -4.58
CA GLN A 123 -10.50 18.94 -6.03
C GLN A 123 -10.42 20.32 -6.71
N GLN A 124 -10.92 21.38 -6.07
CA GLN A 124 -10.75 22.75 -6.55
C GLN A 124 -9.29 23.23 -6.42
N GLN A 125 -8.66 22.97 -5.27
CA GLN A 125 -7.26 23.37 -5.04
C GLN A 125 -6.27 22.57 -5.87
N THR A 126 -6.59 21.32 -6.21
CA THR A 126 -5.69 20.42 -6.92
C THR A 126 -6.50 19.47 -7.79
N PRO A 127 -6.81 19.85 -9.04
CA PRO A 127 -7.50 19.00 -9.99
C PRO A 127 -6.78 17.67 -10.17
N PHE A 128 -7.53 16.58 -10.22
CA PHE A 128 -6.98 15.24 -10.45
C PHE A 128 -5.93 14.79 -9.40
N ALA A 129 -6.03 15.29 -8.16
CA ALA A 129 -5.10 14.91 -7.07
C ALA A 129 -5.08 13.41 -6.76
N ASP A 130 -6.12 12.69 -7.16
CA ASP A 130 -6.28 11.24 -7.02
C ASP A 130 -5.63 10.43 -8.16
N VAL A 131 -5.18 11.10 -9.20
CA VAL A 131 -4.54 10.50 -10.37
C VAL A 131 -3.01 10.47 -10.14
N PRO A 132 -2.31 9.38 -10.53
CA PRO A 132 -0.85 9.35 -10.49
C PRO A 132 -0.23 10.54 -11.22
N ALA A 133 0.91 11.03 -10.73
CA ALA A 133 1.52 12.26 -11.24
C ALA A 133 1.72 12.27 -12.76
N ALA A 134 2.15 11.15 -13.35
CA ALA A 134 2.32 11.02 -14.80
C ALA A 134 1.01 11.17 -15.58
N GLU A 135 -0.06 10.47 -15.15
CA GLU A 135 -1.39 10.59 -15.75
C GLU A 135 -1.98 11.99 -15.54
N ARG A 136 -1.80 12.56 -14.34
CA ARG A 136 -2.27 13.91 -14.01
C ARG A 136 -1.65 14.97 -14.90
N ASN A 137 -0.35 14.89 -15.17
CA ASN A 137 0.35 15.84 -16.04
C ASN A 137 -0.22 15.78 -17.47
N LEU A 138 -0.45 14.58 -18.01
CA LEU A 138 -1.05 14.43 -19.34
C LEU A 138 -2.47 15.02 -19.42
N ILE A 139 -3.27 14.87 -18.36
CA ILE A 139 -4.61 15.47 -18.28
C ILE A 139 -4.54 17.01 -18.24
N LEU A 140 -3.61 17.56 -17.46
CA LEU A 140 -3.42 19.01 -17.37
C LEU A 140 -2.93 19.59 -18.71
N ASP A 141 -1.94 18.96 -19.35
CA ASP A 141 -1.45 19.35 -20.67
C ASP A 141 -2.60 19.31 -21.71
N ALA A 142 -3.38 18.22 -21.73
CA ALA A 142 -4.50 18.08 -22.66
C ALA A 142 -5.53 19.20 -22.47
N ARG A 143 -5.84 19.55 -21.22
CA ARG A 143 -6.74 20.64 -20.88
C ARG A 143 -6.19 21.98 -21.36
N GLU A 144 -4.92 22.26 -21.12
CA GLU A 144 -4.26 23.50 -21.56
C GLU A 144 -4.30 23.63 -23.09
N PHE A 145 -4.04 22.55 -23.83
CA PHE A 145 -4.16 22.55 -25.29
C PHE A 145 -5.60 22.78 -25.76
N ILE A 146 -6.61 22.24 -25.07
CA ILE A 146 -8.01 22.51 -25.38
C ILE A 146 -8.34 24.00 -25.16
N GLU A 147 -7.89 24.58 -24.05
CA GLU A 147 -8.11 26.01 -23.72
C GLU A 147 -7.43 26.94 -24.74
N ARG A 148 -6.31 26.52 -25.33
CA ARG A 148 -5.60 27.21 -26.42
C ARG A 148 -6.14 26.89 -27.82
N ASN A 149 -7.20 26.08 -27.94
CA ASN A 149 -7.79 25.60 -29.19
C ASN A 149 -6.82 24.76 -30.07
N GLU A 150 -5.79 24.17 -29.47
CA GLU A 150 -4.79 23.29 -30.10
C GLU A 150 -5.25 21.82 -30.07
N LEU A 151 -6.38 21.53 -30.73
CA LEU A 151 -7.07 20.24 -30.60
C LEU A 151 -6.24 19.00 -31.01
N ASN A 152 -5.28 19.15 -31.92
CA ASN A 152 -4.40 18.04 -32.33
C ASN A 152 -3.41 17.66 -31.21
N ALA A 153 -2.83 18.65 -30.53
CA ALA A 153 -1.94 18.41 -29.40
C ALA A 153 -2.71 17.81 -28.21
N ALA A 154 -3.93 18.29 -27.96
CA ALA A 154 -4.82 17.71 -26.95
C ALA A 154 -5.14 16.24 -27.24
N LYS A 155 -5.47 15.90 -28.50
CA LYS A 155 -5.72 14.50 -28.93
C LYS A 155 -4.49 13.62 -28.72
N GLN A 156 -3.30 14.13 -29.01
CA GLN A 156 -2.05 13.41 -28.76
C GLN A 156 -1.88 13.10 -27.27
N LYS A 157 -2.08 14.08 -26.38
CA LYS A 157 -1.98 13.87 -24.92
C LYS A 157 -3.00 12.87 -24.38
N ILE A 158 -4.21 12.85 -24.95
CA ILE A 158 -5.22 11.84 -24.63
C ILE A 158 -4.76 10.44 -25.09
N GLY A 159 -4.14 10.34 -26.26
CA GLY A 159 -3.52 9.11 -26.75
C GLY A 159 -2.39 8.60 -25.85
N ASP A 160 -1.49 9.49 -25.45
CA ASP A 160 -0.40 9.19 -24.52
C ASP A 160 -0.95 8.69 -23.17
N LEU A 161 -2.02 9.32 -22.67
CA LEU A 161 -2.70 8.91 -21.45
C LEU A 161 -3.30 7.51 -21.56
N ALA A 162 -3.96 7.20 -22.69
CA ALA A 162 -4.51 5.88 -22.95
C ALA A 162 -3.41 4.81 -22.98
N GLY A 163 -2.30 5.07 -23.68
CA GLY A 163 -1.15 4.16 -23.72
C GLY A 163 -0.52 3.93 -22.35
N LEU A 164 -0.43 4.98 -21.51
CA LEU A 164 0.07 4.86 -20.14
C LEU A 164 -0.85 4.00 -19.26
N ILE A 165 -2.17 4.18 -19.38
CA ILE A 165 -3.16 3.36 -18.66
C ILE A 165 -3.08 1.89 -19.10
N GLU A 166 -2.94 1.64 -20.40
CA GLU A 166 -2.83 0.29 -20.96
C GLU A 166 -1.57 -0.43 -20.48
N ALA A 167 -0.41 0.22 -20.57
CA ALA A 167 0.85 -0.33 -20.09
C ALA A 167 0.79 -0.66 -18.59
N ARG A 168 0.15 0.21 -17.79
CA ARG A 168 -0.05 -0.02 -16.36
C ARG A 168 -0.98 -1.22 -16.11
N ASN A 169 -2.06 -1.34 -16.87
CA ASN A 169 -2.99 -2.47 -16.76
C ASN A 169 -2.29 -3.79 -17.11
N GLU A 170 -1.52 -3.83 -18.20
CA GLU A 170 -0.75 -5.01 -18.59
C GLU A 170 0.25 -5.41 -17.49
N ALA A 171 0.94 -4.45 -16.88
CA ALA A 171 1.83 -4.70 -15.75
C ALA A 171 1.07 -5.30 -14.55
N TYR A 172 -0.12 -4.79 -14.22
CA TYR A 172 -0.97 -5.37 -13.17
C TYR A 172 -1.40 -6.80 -13.50
N THR A 173 -1.80 -7.09 -14.74
CA THR A 173 -2.20 -8.45 -15.17
C THR A 173 -1.03 -9.42 -15.08
N LYS A 174 0.18 -9.01 -15.49
CA LYS A 174 1.42 -9.80 -15.33
C LYS A 174 1.72 -10.08 -13.86
N LEU A 175 1.60 -9.07 -12.99
CA LEU A 175 1.80 -9.25 -11.55
C LEU A 175 0.76 -10.19 -10.93
N GLN A 176 -0.51 -10.07 -11.31
CA GLN A 176 -1.57 -10.95 -10.81
C GLN A 176 -1.35 -12.40 -11.26
N SER A 177 -1.03 -12.61 -12.53
CA SER A 177 -0.77 -13.95 -13.07
C SER A 177 0.48 -14.59 -12.45
N ALA A 178 1.55 -13.83 -12.23
CA ALA A 178 2.71 -14.30 -11.48
C ALA A 178 2.33 -14.68 -10.04
N ASN A 179 1.61 -13.82 -9.31
CA ASN A 179 1.24 -14.08 -7.93
C ASN A 179 0.30 -15.30 -7.78
N LYS A 180 -0.60 -15.53 -8.76
CA LYS A 180 -1.52 -16.67 -8.79
C LYS A 180 -0.78 -18.03 -8.78
N TRP A 181 0.39 -18.12 -9.40
CA TRP A 181 1.18 -19.35 -9.46
C TRP A 181 2.31 -19.40 -8.44
N SER A 182 2.94 -18.27 -8.15
CA SER A 182 4.06 -18.19 -7.21
C SER A 182 3.69 -18.55 -5.78
N VAL A 183 2.48 -18.16 -5.31
CA VAL A 183 2.05 -18.47 -3.94
C VAL A 183 1.81 -19.97 -3.72
N PRO A 184 1.02 -20.67 -4.57
CA PRO A 184 0.90 -22.13 -4.47
C PRO A 184 2.24 -22.85 -4.61
N LEU A 185 3.10 -22.42 -5.54
CA LEU A 185 4.41 -23.04 -5.74
C LEU A 185 5.32 -22.89 -4.52
N ALA A 186 5.30 -21.73 -3.86
CA ALA A 186 6.02 -21.51 -2.61
C ALA A 186 5.49 -22.40 -1.47
N ILE A 187 4.18 -22.62 -1.40
CA ILE A 187 3.57 -23.54 -0.42
C ILE A 187 4.05 -24.97 -0.68
N VAL A 188 4.04 -25.42 -1.93
CA VAL A 188 4.54 -26.75 -2.32
C VAL A 188 6.02 -26.91 -1.96
N GLY A 189 6.85 -25.92 -2.29
CA GLY A 189 8.26 -25.91 -1.92
C GLY A 189 8.51 -25.96 -0.41
N LEU A 190 7.69 -25.24 0.37
CA LEU A 190 7.76 -25.27 1.84
C LEU A 190 7.39 -26.65 2.39
N ILE A 191 6.32 -27.27 1.88
CA ILE A 191 5.90 -28.63 2.28
C ILE A 191 7.02 -29.63 1.96
N LEU A 192 7.58 -29.60 0.75
CA LEU A 192 8.70 -30.45 0.34
C LEU A 192 9.92 -30.25 1.25
N THR A 193 10.26 -29.01 1.58
CA THR A 193 11.38 -28.70 2.49
C THR A 193 11.17 -29.32 3.87
N VAL A 194 9.96 -29.23 4.42
CA VAL A 194 9.62 -29.85 5.72
C VAL A 194 9.70 -31.37 5.63
N VAL A 195 9.12 -31.98 4.59
CA VAL A 195 9.12 -33.44 4.40
C VAL A 195 10.55 -33.97 4.27
N PHE A 196 11.39 -33.36 3.44
CA PHE A 196 12.79 -33.76 3.30
C PHE A 196 13.60 -33.51 4.58
N GLY A 197 13.33 -32.41 5.29
CA GLY A 197 13.96 -32.14 6.58
C GLY A 197 13.65 -33.23 7.61
N VAL A 198 12.39 -33.66 7.72
CA VAL A 198 11.99 -34.75 8.61
C VAL A 198 12.57 -36.09 8.16
N ALA A 199 12.49 -36.41 6.87
CA ALA A 199 13.04 -37.64 6.32
C ALA A 199 14.56 -37.75 6.57
N SER A 200 15.29 -36.64 6.48
CA SER A 200 16.72 -36.59 6.75
C SER A 200 17.12 -36.78 8.22
N ILE A 201 16.18 -36.62 9.16
CA ILE A 201 16.44 -36.85 10.60
C ILE A 201 16.14 -38.31 10.96
N ILE A 202 15.19 -38.93 10.25
CA ILE A 202 14.71 -40.29 10.54
C ILE A 202 15.51 -41.36 9.78
N GLY A 203 16.01 -41.05 8.58
CA GLY A 203 16.87 -41.93 7.77
C GLY A 203 18.34 -41.64 7.96
#